data_AF-A0A5J9US64-F1
#
_entry.id   AF-A0A5J9US64-F1
#
_cell.length_a   1.000
_cell.length_b   1.000
_cell.length_c   1.000
_cell.angle_alpha   90.00
_cell.angle_beta   90.00
_cell.angle_gamma   90.00
#
_symmetry.space_group_name_H-M   'P 1'
#
loop_
_entity.id
_entity.type
_entity.pdbx_description
1 polymer ?
#
loop_
_entity_poly.entity_id
_entity_poly.type
_entity_poly.pdbx_seq_one_letter_code
_entity_poly.pdbx_strand_id
1 'polypeptide(L)'
;MAASSLLCYLLLVCLLVVCSLSSPCTAATGSADGGGNLTAGFTRVNLRESQFVVQKPWDVPLDQRYEFAGGVRRMWVFATDKPGSPFHPGGARTEIKINKIYTSGVWQFEGDMYVPPARRAPL
;
A
#
# COMPACT_ATOMS: atom_id res chain seq x y z
N MET A 1 56.69 -26.42 12.40
CA MET A 1 55.59 -26.03 13.30
C MET A 1 54.75 -24.83 12.80
N ALA A 2 54.98 -24.26 11.62
CA ALA A 2 54.19 -23.11 11.13
C ALA A 2 52.91 -23.50 10.37
N ALA A 3 52.93 -24.62 9.63
CA ALA A 3 51.80 -25.07 8.80
C ALA A 3 50.54 -25.44 9.60
N SER A 4 50.70 -25.94 10.84
CA SER A 4 49.59 -26.27 11.74
C SER A 4 48.86 -25.01 12.24
N SER A 5 49.58 -23.91 12.46
CA SER A 5 48.96 -22.65 12.91
C SER A 5 48.17 -21.96 11.79
N LEU A 6 48.66 -22.05 10.55
CA LEU A 6 47.99 -21.51 9.37
C LEU A 6 46.70 -22.28 9.05
N LEU A 7 46.73 -23.62 9.16
CA LEU A 7 45.52 -24.45 9.02
C LEU A 7 44.50 -24.13 10.11
N CYS A 8 44.95 -23.95 11.35
CA CYS A 8 44.07 -23.62 12.47
C CYS A 8 43.42 -22.24 12.27
N TYR A 9 44.18 -21.25 11.78
CA TYR A 9 43.68 -19.92 11.48
C TYR A 9 42.67 -19.92 10.33
N LEU A 10 42.95 -20.66 9.25
CA LEU A 10 42.03 -20.81 8.12
C LEU A 10 40.71 -21.49 8.52
N LEU A 11 40.77 -22.52 9.38
CA LEU A 11 39.57 -23.18 9.90
C LEU A 11 38.73 -22.25 10.79
N LEU A 12 39.38 -21.41 11.60
CA LEU A 12 38.70 -20.43 12.46
C LEU A 12 38.01 -19.34 11.64
N VAL A 13 38.66 -18.85 10.58
CA VAL A 13 38.06 -17.88 9.65
C VAL A 13 36.88 -18.50 8.90
N CYS A 14 37.00 -19.74 8.40
CA CYS A 14 35.91 -20.46 7.77
C CYS A 14 34.71 -20.64 8.71
N LEU A 15 34.93 -21.00 9.97
CA LEU A 15 33.87 -21.15 10.97
C LEU A 15 33.13 -19.83 11.21
N LEU A 16 33.86 -18.72 11.35
CA LEU A 16 33.28 -17.39 11.54
C LEU A 16 32.46 -16.92 10.32
N VAL A 17 32.91 -17.22 9.11
CA VAL A 17 32.16 -16.94 7.87
C VAL A 17 30.88 -17.78 7.81
N VAL A 18 30.94 -19.07 8.15
CA VAL A 18 29.74 -19.94 8.17
C VAL A 18 28.74 -19.48 9.23
N CYS A 19 29.20 -19.09 10.42
CA CYS A 19 28.34 -18.57 11.48
C CYS A 19 27.68 -17.22 11.13
N SER A 20 28.31 -16.39 10.29
CA SER A 20 27.75 -15.11 9.86
C SER A 20 26.81 -15.22 8.65
N LEU A 21 26.84 -16.34 7.91
CA LEU A 21 25.86 -16.65 6.86
C LEU A 21 24.63 -17.40 7.37
N SER A 22 24.71 -18.04 8.54
CA SER A 22 23.54 -18.61 9.22
C SER A 22 22.79 -17.52 9.99
N SER A 23 21.97 -16.72 9.30
CA SER A 23 20.97 -15.89 9.97
C SER A 23 19.92 -16.79 10.61
N PRO A 24 19.80 -16.90 11.95
CA PRO A 24 18.62 -17.51 12.53
C PRO A 24 17.43 -16.60 12.21
N CYS A 25 16.49 -17.11 11.40
CA CYS A 25 15.14 -16.57 11.34
C CYS A 25 14.58 -16.59 12.75
N THR A 26 14.74 -15.48 13.47
CA THR A 26 14.12 -15.27 14.76
C THR A 26 12.63 -15.06 14.44
N ALA A 27 11.83 -16.11 14.56
CA ALA A 27 10.39 -15.98 14.54
C ALA A 27 10.01 -15.11 15.74
N ALA A 28 9.75 -13.83 15.51
CA ALA A 28 9.30 -12.91 16.54
C ALA A 28 7.96 -13.43 17.09
N THR A 29 7.96 -13.83 18.36
CA THR A 29 6.75 -13.98 19.18
C THR A 29 6.13 -12.60 19.31
N GLY A 30 5.06 -12.34 18.56
CA GLY A 30 4.31 -11.10 18.66
C GLY A 30 3.63 -11.00 20.02
N SER A 31 4.16 -10.12 20.88
CA SER A 31 3.49 -9.68 22.09
C SER A 31 2.33 -8.75 21.72
N ALA A 32 1.17 -9.00 22.34
CA ALA A 32 0.00 -8.14 22.21
C ALA A 32 0.21 -6.84 22.99
N ASP A 33 0.39 -5.74 22.27
CA ASP A 33 0.18 -4.38 22.75
C ASP A 33 -0.59 -3.58 21.68
N GLY A 34 -1.51 -2.74 22.10
CA GLY A 34 -2.68 -2.25 21.33
C GLY A 34 -2.39 -1.22 20.23
N GLY A 35 -1.53 -1.56 19.27
CA GLY A 35 -1.19 -0.70 18.13
C GLY A 35 -0.13 -1.32 17.20
N GLY A 36 -0.30 -2.60 16.84
CA GLY A 36 0.66 -3.29 15.95
C GLY A 36 0.73 -2.70 14.55
N ASN A 37 1.87 -2.88 13.87
CA ASN A 37 2.00 -2.59 12.44
C ASN A 37 0.97 -3.41 11.66
N LEU A 38 -0.08 -2.75 11.16
CA LEU A 38 -1.22 -3.37 10.47
C LEU A 38 -0.81 -4.05 9.15
N THR A 39 0.40 -3.79 8.66
CA THR A 39 0.97 -4.42 7.45
C THR A 39 2.09 -5.40 7.78
N ALA A 40 2.27 -5.80 9.06
CA ALA A 40 3.22 -6.83 9.45
C ALA A 40 2.97 -8.14 8.67
N GLY A 41 4.02 -8.67 8.04
CA GLY A 41 3.93 -9.86 7.19
C GLY A 41 3.48 -9.61 5.74
N PHE A 42 3.13 -8.37 5.37
CA PHE A 42 2.84 -8.00 3.98
C PHE A 42 4.06 -7.38 3.30
N THR A 43 4.27 -7.74 2.03
CA THR A 43 5.29 -7.11 1.17
C THR A 43 4.68 -5.91 0.44
N ARG A 44 5.32 -4.74 0.53
CA ARG A 44 4.85 -3.53 -0.15
C ARG A 44 4.86 -3.71 -1.66
N VAL A 45 3.75 -3.35 -2.28
CA VAL A 45 3.57 -3.37 -3.73
C VAL A 45 3.64 -1.95 -4.25
N ASN A 46 4.55 -1.68 -5.18
CA ASN A 46 4.60 -0.39 -5.85
C ASN A 46 3.49 -0.31 -6.92
N LEU A 47 2.62 0.69 -6.82
CA LEU A 47 1.59 0.99 -7.81
C LEU A 47 2.02 2.23 -8.62
N ARG A 48 1.91 2.14 -9.95
CA ARG A 48 2.15 3.27 -10.85
C ARG A 48 0.92 4.17 -10.92
N GLU A 49 1.13 5.45 -11.21
CA GLU A 49 0.04 6.42 -11.37
C GLU A 49 -1.00 5.99 -12.41
N SER A 50 -0.57 5.36 -13.51
CA SER A 50 -1.47 4.84 -14.55
C SER A 50 -2.39 3.71 -14.07
N GLN A 51 -2.14 3.12 -12.91
CA GLN A 51 -2.98 2.09 -12.31
C GLN A 51 -4.11 2.68 -11.48
N PHE A 52 -4.09 3.97 -11.13
CA PHE A 52 -5.16 4.62 -10.40
C PHE A 52 -6.19 5.18 -11.40
N VAL A 53 -7.20 4.38 -11.70
CA VAL A 53 -8.27 4.75 -12.64
C VAL A 53 -9.37 5.47 -11.88
N VAL A 54 -9.48 6.78 -12.07
CA VAL A 54 -10.53 7.58 -11.45
C VAL A 54 -11.86 7.35 -12.17
N GLN A 55 -12.89 7.05 -11.39
CA GLN A 55 -14.27 7.01 -11.82
C GLN A 55 -15.00 8.23 -11.28
N LYS A 56 -15.84 8.83 -12.12
CA LYS A 56 -16.56 10.07 -11.86
C LYS A 56 -18.02 9.93 -12.35
N PRO A 57 -18.91 10.84 -11.97
CA PRO A 57 -20.22 10.96 -12.60
C PRO A 57 -20.10 11.05 -14.12
N TRP A 58 -21.00 10.38 -14.85
CA TRP A 58 -20.90 10.27 -16.31
C TRP A 58 -21.03 11.63 -17.01
N ASP A 59 -21.77 12.58 -16.41
CA ASP A 59 -22.11 13.90 -16.95
C ASP A 59 -21.23 15.05 -16.47
N VAL A 60 -20.30 14.81 -15.54
CA VAL A 60 -19.46 15.88 -14.94
C VAL A 60 -18.01 15.76 -15.40
N PRO A 61 -17.29 16.85 -15.77
CA PRO A 61 -15.86 16.81 -16.05
C PRO A 61 -15.00 16.29 -14.88
N LEU A 62 -13.85 15.67 -15.16
CA LEU A 62 -13.00 15.04 -14.13
C LEU A 62 -12.43 16.06 -13.14
N ASP A 63 -11.94 17.19 -13.63
CA ASP A 63 -11.34 18.29 -12.87
C ASP A 63 -12.31 18.95 -11.87
N GLN A 64 -13.63 18.78 -12.06
CA GLN A 64 -14.63 19.23 -11.09
C GLN A 64 -14.86 18.25 -9.93
N ARG A 65 -14.34 17.02 -10.01
CA ARG A 65 -14.57 15.95 -9.02
C ARG A 65 -13.29 15.29 -8.51
N TYR A 66 -12.16 15.53 -9.16
CA TYR A 66 -10.89 14.94 -8.79
C TYR A 66 -9.70 15.85 -9.09
N GLU A 67 -8.71 15.82 -8.20
CA GLU A 67 -7.41 16.46 -8.40
C GLU A 67 -6.29 15.59 -7.83
N PHE A 68 -5.15 15.57 -8.51
CA PHE A 68 -3.92 14.99 -7.99
C PHE A 68 -2.79 16.02 -8.03
N ALA A 69 -2.36 16.47 -6.86
CA ALA A 69 -1.28 17.45 -6.73
C ALA A 69 -0.54 17.25 -5.42
N GLY A 70 0.80 17.37 -5.45
CA GLY A 70 1.64 17.24 -4.25
C GLY A 70 1.54 15.87 -3.57
N GLY A 71 1.25 14.81 -4.32
CA GLY A 71 1.05 13.46 -3.77
C GLY A 71 -0.31 13.23 -3.09
N VAL A 72 -1.17 14.24 -3.03
CA VAL A 72 -2.51 14.15 -2.43
C VAL A 72 -3.56 14.01 -3.53
N ARG A 73 -4.41 12.99 -3.41
CA ARG A 73 -5.60 12.80 -4.24
C ARG A 73 -6.80 13.42 -3.52
N ARG A 74 -7.44 14.40 -4.14
CA ARG A 74 -8.65 15.05 -3.63
C ARG A 74 -9.84 14.64 -4.46
N MET A 75 -10.95 14.36 -3.79
CA MET A 75 -12.17 13.86 -4.39
C MET A 75 -13.35 14.62 -3.82
N TRP A 76 -14.24 15.08 -4.69
CA TRP A 76 -15.50 15.72 -4.30
C TRP A 76 -16.65 14.82 -4.71
N VAL A 77 -17.64 14.70 -3.82
CA VAL A 77 -18.88 13.96 -4.08
C VAL A 77 -20.02 14.85 -3.61
N PHE A 78 -20.91 15.20 -4.52
CA PHE A 78 -22.12 15.96 -4.20
C PHE A 78 -23.33 15.04 -4.26
N ALA A 79 -24.30 15.26 -3.36
CA ALA A 79 -25.52 14.45 -3.31
C ALA A 79 -26.34 14.51 -4.62
N THR A 80 -26.13 15.55 -5.43
CA THR A 80 -26.77 15.76 -6.74
C THR A 80 -26.04 15.09 -7.91
N ASP A 81 -24.84 14.55 -7.69
CA ASP A 81 -24.07 13.90 -8.74
C ASP A 81 -24.77 12.65 -9.27
N LYS A 82 -24.62 12.41 -10.58
CA LYS A 82 -25.11 11.18 -11.20
C LYS A 82 -24.18 9.99 -10.89
N PRO A 83 -24.66 8.75 -11.13
CA PRO A 83 -23.83 7.57 -11.02
C PRO A 83 -22.65 7.59 -12.00
N GLY A 84 -21.71 6.64 -11.86
CA GLY A 84 -20.59 6.51 -12.80
C GLY A 84 -20.96 6.04 -14.21
N SER A 85 -22.21 5.60 -14.43
CA SER A 85 -22.72 5.17 -15.73
C SER A 85 -24.17 5.62 -15.90
N PRO A 86 -24.60 6.01 -17.11
CA PRO A 86 -26.00 6.31 -17.39
C PRO A 86 -26.86 5.04 -17.48
N PHE A 87 -26.24 3.85 -17.61
CA PHE A 87 -26.93 2.57 -17.84
C PHE A 87 -27.02 1.68 -16.60
N HIS A 88 -26.27 2.00 -15.54
CA HIS A 88 -26.24 1.20 -14.33
C HIS A 88 -26.71 2.03 -13.14
N PRO A 89 -27.67 1.53 -12.34
CA PRO A 89 -28.12 2.24 -11.16
C PRO A 89 -26.96 2.40 -10.16
N GLY A 90 -27.02 3.46 -9.35
CA GLY A 90 -26.02 3.76 -8.34
C GLY A 90 -26.30 5.10 -7.67
N GLY A 91 -25.50 5.43 -6.66
CA GLY A 91 -25.50 6.76 -6.05
C GLY A 91 -24.39 7.65 -6.62
N ALA A 92 -24.42 8.91 -6.20
CA ALA A 92 -23.34 9.87 -6.35
C ALA A 92 -22.04 9.29 -5.82
N ARG A 93 -21.01 9.23 -6.66
CA ARG A 93 -19.68 8.72 -6.28
C ARG A 93 -18.59 9.28 -7.18
N THR A 94 -17.45 9.54 -6.57
CA THR A 94 -16.15 9.67 -7.23
C THR A 94 -15.28 8.62 -6.56
N GLU A 95 -14.63 7.75 -7.33
CA GLU A 95 -13.93 6.57 -6.82
C GLU A 95 -12.59 6.40 -7.53
N ILE A 96 -11.64 5.72 -6.91
CA ILE A 96 -10.40 5.30 -7.56
C ILE A 96 -10.37 3.79 -7.60
N LYS A 97 -10.38 3.24 -8.81
CA LYS A 97 -10.14 1.82 -9.05
C LYS A 97 -8.65 1.59 -9.26
N ILE A 98 -8.05 0.77 -8.41
CA ILE A 98 -6.69 0.28 -8.64
C ILE A 98 -6.75 -0.81 -9.72
N ASN A 99 -6.22 -0.51 -10.90
CA ASN A 99 -6.14 -1.41 -12.02
C ASN A 99 -4.91 -2.33 -11.87
N LYS A 100 -5.07 -3.35 -11.03
CA LYS A 100 -4.11 -4.44 -10.83
C LYS A 100 -4.87 -5.76 -10.82
N ILE A 101 -4.28 -6.78 -11.46
CA ILE A 101 -4.78 -8.14 -11.41
C ILE A 101 -4.23 -8.80 -10.14
N TYR A 102 -5.14 -9.27 -9.28
CA TYR A 102 -4.84 -10.02 -8.07
C TYR A 102 -5.15 -11.49 -8.32
N THR A 103 -4.13 -12.31 -8.56
CA THR A 103 -4.32 -13.71 -9.00
C THR A 103 -4.39 -14.70 -7.84
N SER A 104 -3.78 -14.40 -6.70
CA SER A 104 -3.77 -15.26 -5.51
C SER A 104 -3.34 -14.48 -4.26
N GLY A 105 -3.45 -15.11 -3.09
CA GLY A 105 -2.97 -14.59 -1.81
C GLY A 105 -3.92 -13.59 -1.14
N VAL A 106 -3.46 -13.05 -0.01
CA VAL A 106 -4.15 -12.02 0.77
C VAL A 106 -3.49 -10.67 0.48
N TRP A 107 -4.31 -9.64 0.28
CA TRP A 107 -3.87 -8.29 -0.05
C TRP A 107 -4.40 -7.32 0.99
N GLN A 108 -3.54 -6.40 1.43
CA GLN A 108 -3.87 -5.36 2.39
C GLN A 108 -3.63 -4.01 1.72
N PHE A 109 -4.58 -3.09 1.89
CA PHE A 109 -4.42 -1.68 1.52
C PHE A 109 -4.23 -0.87 2.79
N GLU A 110 -3.39 0.15 2.70
CA GLU A 110 -3.15 1.12 3.77
C GLU A 110 -3.12 2.50 3.13
N GLY A 111 -3.64 3.49 3.83
CA GLY A 111 -3.62 4.87 3.39
C GLY A 111 -4.27 5.80 4.40
N ASP A 112 -3.83 7.06 4.37
CA ASP A 112 -4.40 8.13 5.19
C ASP A 112 -5.55 8.80 4.43
N MET A 113 -6.66 9.03 5.13
CA MET A 113 -7.82 9.72 4.56
C MET A 113 -8.30 10.81 5.51
N TYR A 114 -8.57 11.98 4.96
CA TYR A 114 -9.17 13.10 5.68
C TYR A 114 -10.52 13.44 5.05
N VAL A 115 -11.56 13.48 5.89
CA VAL A 115 -12.89 13.96 5.50
C VAL A 115 -13.10 15.32 6.16
N PRO A 116 -13.13 16.42 5.39
CA PRO A 116 -13.44 17.72 5.96
C PRO A 116 -14.87 17.72 6.54
N PRO A 117 -15.13 18.52 7.58
CA PRO A 117 -16.48 18.67 8.12
C PRO A 117 -17.45 19.10 7.02
N ALA A 118 -18.66 18.56 7.05
CA ALA A 118 -19.68 18.83 6.04
C ALA A 118 -19.96 20.33 5.94
N ARG A 119 -19.81 20.91 4.75
CA ARG A 119 -20.34 22.23 4.44
C ARG A 119 -21.60 22.06 3.61
N ARG A 120 -22.66 22.76 4.02
CA ARG A 120 -23.87 22.90 3.21
C ARG A 120 -23.47 23.64 1.92
N ALA A 121 -23.63 23.01 0.77
CA ALA A 121 -23.43 23.69 -0.50
C ALA A 121 -24.44 24.86 -0.60
N PRO A 122 -24.05 26.04 -1.12
CA PRO A 122 -25.02 27.04 -1.54
C PRO A 122 -25.94 26.40 -2.60
N LEU A 123 -27.25 26.66 -2.48
CA LEU A 123 -28.26 26.22 -3.45
C LEU A 123 -28.02 26.87 -4.82
#